data_AF-A0A7K0I4J8-F1
#
_entry.id   AF-A0A7K0I4J8-F1
#
_cell.length_a   1.000
_cell.length_b   1.000
_cell.length_c   1.000
_cell.angle_alpha   90.00
_cell.angle_beta   90.00
_cell.angle_gamma   90.00
#
_symmetry.space_group_name_H-M   'P 1'
#
loop_
_entity.id
_entity.type
_entity.pdbx_description
1 polymer ?
#
loop_
_entity_poly.entity_id
_entity_poly.type
_entity_poly.pdbx_seq_one_letter_code
_entity_poly.pdbx_strand_id
1 'polypeptide(L)'
;HMTWEETSDMGAFISGGDYLQHVHVASRKRRSMPGEDGEADNYVDGFKGLKMLGYDKYVSFECGCQGDRNIVVPAAVELLRKQWEEA
;
A
#
# COMPACT_ATOMS: atom_id res chain seq x y z
N HIS A 1 4.12 -7.27 -5.16
CA HIS A 1 4.97 -7.32 -6.37
C HIS A 1 5.99 -6.19 -6.34
N MET A 2 5.55 -4.93 -6.32
CA MET A 2 6.42 -3.75 -6.45
C MET A 2 7.60 -3.70 -5.47
N THR A 3 7.49 -4.26 -4.25
CA THR A 3 8.64 -4.42 -3.32
C THR A 3 9.90 -5.02 -3.96
N TRP A 4 9.74 -5.96 -4.89
CA TRP A 4 10.87 -6.70 -5.46
C TRP A 4 11.34 -6.15 -6.81
N GLU A 5 10.42 -5.56 -7.57
CA GLU A 5 10.67 -5.18 -8.96
C GLU A 5 10.91 -3.67 -9.13
N GLU A 6 10.31 -2.85 -8.27
CA GLU A 6 10.32 -1.39 -8.42
C GLU A 6 11.32 -0.76 -7.44
N THR A 7 12.21 0.08 -7.97
CA THR A 7 13.14 0.87 -7.15
C THR A 7 12.46 2.08 -6.49
N SER A 8 11.30 2.49 -7.00
CA SER A 8 10.43 3.53 -6.44
C SER A 8 8.97 3.23 -6.76
N ASP A 9 8.15 3.12 -5.72
CA ASP A 9 6.70 2.93 -5.88
C ASP A 9 6.06 4.19 -6.49
N MET A 10 6.54 5.37 -6.08
CA MET A 10 6.10 6.65 -6.66
C MET A 10 6.32 6.70 -8.16
N GLY A 11 7.54 6.38 -8.62
CA GLY A 11 7.91 6.40 -10.03
C GLY A 11 7.10 5.40 -10.87
N ALA A 12 6.86 4.21 -10.32
CA ALA A 12 6.04 3.18 -10.96
C ALA A 12 4.58 3.65 -11.12
N PHE A 13 3.97 4.23 -10.08
CA PHE A 13 2.61 4.75 -10.21
C PHE A 13 2.51 5.90 -11.20
N ILE A 14 3.39 6.90 -11.09
CA ILE A 14 3.41 8.05 -12.03
C ILE A 14 3.55 7.58 -13.48
N SER A 15 4.39 6.57 -13.72
CA SER A 15 4.58 5.99 -15.06
C SER A 15 3.32 5.27 -15.57
N GLY A 16 2.52 4.68 -14.67
CA GLY A 16 1.22 4.12 -15.00
C GLY A 16 0.20 5.18 -15.43
N GLY A 17 0.26 6.37 -14.83
CA GLY A 17 -0.55 7.54 -15.21
C GLY A 17 -2.05 7.23 -15.33
N ASP A 18 -2.66 7.69 -16.42
CA ASP A 18 -4.08 7.47 -16.72
C ASP A 18 -4.47 5.99 -16.87
N TYR A 19 -3.51 5.12 -17.13
CA TYR A 19 -3.71 3.69 -17.28
C TYR A 19 -3.72 2.94 -15.94
N LEU A 20 -3.35 3.58 -14.83
CA LEU A 20 -3.41 2.98 -13.51
C LEU A 20 -4.88 2.84 -13.06
N GLN A 21 -5.43 1.63 -13.14
CA GLN A 21 -6.85 1.36 -12.85
C GLN A 21 -7.12 0.79 -11.46
N HIS A 22 -6.13 0.15 -10.84
CA HIS A 22 -6.31 -0.51 -9.56
C HIS A 22 -4.98 -0.67 -8.83
N VAL A 23 -5.03 -0.74 -7.49
CA VAL A 23 -3.86 -0.97 -6.64
C VAL A 23 -4.19 -2.07 -5.64
N HIS A 24 -3.34 -3.10 -5.57
CA HIS A 24 -3.34 -4.05 -4.46
C HIS A 24 -2.35 -3.63 -3.38
N VAL A 25 -2.73 -3.81 -2.12
CA VAL A 25 -1.87 -3.57 -0.96
C VAL A 25 -1.76 -4.82 -0.09
N ALA A 26 -0.55 -5.07 0.42
CA ALA A 26 -0.20 -6.18 1.31
C ALA A 26 1.06 -5.83 2.12
N SER A 27 1.32 -6.55 3.21
CA SER A 27 2.59 -6.46 3.93
C SER A 27 3.76 -6.86 3.02
N ARG A 28 4.91 -6.19 3.16
CA ARG A 28 5.96 -6.19 2.13
C ARG A 28 6.94 -7.36 2.23
N LYS A 29 6.95 -8.14 3.30
CA LYS A 29 7.81 -9.33 3.44
C LYS A 29 7.03 -10.63 3.29
N ARG A 30 5.87 -10.75 3.93
CA ARG A 30 5.09 -12.00 4.03
C ARG A 30 3.74 -11.96 3.32
N ARG A 31 3.40 -10.87 2.62
CA ARG A 31 2.12 -10.70 1.92
C ARG A 31 0.92 -10.98 2.83
N SER A 32 0.96 -10.44 4.05
CA SER A 32 -0.09 -10.50 5.06
C SER A 32 -0.70 -9.12 5.29
N MET A 33 -1.42 -8.88 6.39
CA MET A 33 -2.06 -7.58 6.60
C MET A 33 -1.01 -6.47 6.74
N PRO A 34 -1.17 -5.32 6.06
CA PRO A 34 -0.32 -4.15 6.27
C PRO A 34 -0.13 -3.83 7.76
N GLY A 35 1.13 -3.69 8.19
CA GLY A 35 1.54 -3.49 9.58
C GLY A 35 2.10 -4.76 10.23
N GLU A 36 1.76 -5.95 9.74
CA GLU A 36 2.27 -7.21 10.30
C GLU A 36 3.78 -7.44 10.04
N ASP A 37 4.39 -6.74 9.08
CA ASP A 37 5.84 -6.77 8.85
C ASP A 37 6.57 -5.52 9.40
N GLY A 38 5.91 -4.73 10.25
CA GLY A 38 6.50 -3.60 10.98
C GLY A 38 6.99 -2.49 10.06
N GLU A 39 8.21 -2.01 10.27
CA GLU A 39 8.81 -0.90 9.49
C GLU A 39 8.93 -1.19 7.99
N ALA A 40 8.90 -2.47 7.59
CA ALA A 40 8.89 -2.84 6.19
C ALA A 40 7.57 -2.42 5.49
N ASP A 41 6.48 -2.26 6.24
CA ASP A 41 5.17 -1.87 5.72
C ASP A 41 5.06 -0.35 5.63
N ASN A 42 5.90 0.22 4.77
CA ASN A 42 5.89 1.61 4.39
C ASN A 42 5.40 1.76 2.95
N TYR A 43 4.36 2.56 2.78
CA TYR A 43 3.63 2.82 1.54
C TYR A 43 3.59 4.32 1.19
N VAL A 44 4.26 5.17 1.97
CA VAL A 44 4.23 6.65 1.82
C VAL A 44 4.75 7.08 0.45
N ASP A 45 5.83 6.47 -0.04
CA ASP A 45 6.37 6.77 -1.38
C ASP A 45 5.33 6.50 -2.48
N GLY A 46 4.71 5.32 -2.44
CA GLY A 46 3.64 4.98 -3.38
C GLY A 46 2.44 5.93 -3.29
N PHE A 47 2.00 6.27 -2.08
CA PHE A 47 0.90 7.20 -1.88
C PHE A 47 1.17 8.61 -2.40
N LYS A 48 2.42 9.10 -2.33
CA LYS A 48 2.81 10.35 -3.00
C LYS A 48 2.56 10.28 -4.50
N GLY A 49 2.95 9.18 -5.14
CA GLY A 49 2.69 8.94 -6.57
C GLY A 49 1.20 8.96 -6.90
N LEU A 50 0.37 8.27 -6.10
CA LEU A 50 -1.08 8.26 -6.28
C LEU A 50 -1.71 9.65 -6.12
N LYS A 51 -1.28 10.42 -5.11
CA LYS A 51 -1.76 11.80 -4.90
C LYS A 51 -1.35 12.74 -6.04
N MET A 52 -0.12 12.63 -6.53
CA MET A 52 0.38 13.43 -7.66
C MET A 52 -0.44 13.17 -8.94
N LEU A 53 -0.93 11.95 -9.13
CA LEU A 53 -1.82 11.59 -10.24
C LEU A 53 -3.28 12.02 -10.04
N GLY A 54 -3.68 12.44 -8.83
CA GLY A 54 -5.09 12.62 -8.50
C GLY A 54 -5.88 11.30 -8.57
N TYR A 55 -5.25 10.18 -8.23
CA TYR A 55 -5.87 8.85 -8.30
C TYR A 55 -7.14 8.78 -7.44
N ASP A 56 -8.27 8.49 -8.07
CA ASP A 56 -9.62 8.52 -7.49
C ASP A 56 -10.29 7.14 -7.39
N LYS A 57 -9.52 6.07 -7.62
CA LYS A 57 -10.00 4.68 -7.61
C LYS A 57 -9.60 3.99 -6.29
N TYR A 58 -9.60 2.66 -6.29
CA TYR A 58 -9.46 1.87 -5.06
C TYR A 58 -8.03 1.40 -4.81
N VAL A 59 -7.64 1.39 -3.53
CA VAL A 59 -6.52 0.62 -2.99
C VAL A 59 -7.12 -0.54 -2.19
N SER A 60 -6.96 -1.76 -2.69
CA SER A 60 -7.65 -2.95 -2.21
C SER A 60 -6.69 -3.93 -1.54
N PHE A 61 -7.13 -4.58 -0.47
CA PHE A 61 -6.33 -5.57 0.24
C PHE A 61 -6.30 -6.88 -0.56
N GLU A 62 -5.11 -7.37 -0.88
CA GLU A 62 -4.89 -8.70 -1.45
C GLU A 62 -3.77 -9.41 -0.69
N CYS A 63 -4.10 -9.93 0.49
CA CYS A 63 -3.11 -10.47 1.41
C CYS A 63 -3.68 -11.55 2.35
N GLY A 64 -2.77 -12.30 2.95
CA GLY A 64 -3.07 -13.16 4.11
C GLY A 64 -3.30 -12.35 5.39
N CYS A 65 -3.41 -13.05 6.51
CA CYS A 65 -3.62 -12.49 7.84
C CYS A 65 -2.96 -13.43 8.85
N GLN A 66 -1.98 -12.96 9.63
CA GLN A 66 -1.26 -13.81 10.60
C GLN A 66 -1.88 -13.71 12.00
N GLY A 67 -2.32 -12.51 12.41
CA GLY A 67 -3.00 -12.25 13.67
C GLY A 67 -4.51 -12.45 13.62
N ASP A 68 -5.18 -12.16 14.74
CA ASP A 68 -6.64 -12.12 14.83
C ASP A 68 -7.18 -11.04 13.88
N ARG A 69 -8.03 -11.45 12.93
CA ARG A 69 -8.61 -10.58 11.92
C ARG A 69 -9.36 -9.38 12.52
N ASN A 70 -9.98 -9.54 13.68
CA ASN A 70 -10.70 -8.45 14.36
C ASN A 70 -9.76 -7.39 14.93
N ILE A 71 -8.47 -7.70 15.06
CA ILE A 71 -7.44 -6.79 15.57
C ILE A 71 -6.60 -6.23 14.41
N VAL A 72 -6.08 -7.10 13.54
CA VAL A 72 -5.10 -6.68 12.54
C VAL A 72 -5.71 -5.99 11.32
N VAL A 73 -6.97 -6.29 10.97
CA VAL A 73 -7.63 -5.59 9.85
C VAL A 73 -7.90 -4.12 10.19
N PRO A 74 -8.49 -3.77 11.36
CA PRO A 74 -8.59 -2.36 11.77
C PRO A 74 -7.24 -1.65 11.87
N ALA A 75 -6.23 -2.31 12.44
CA ALA A 75 -4.88 -1.75 12.57
C ALA A 75 -4.24 -1.47 11.20
N ALA A 76 -4.44 -2.35 10.21
CA ALA A 76 -3.97 -2.14 8.86
C ALA A 76 -4.63 -0.93 8.20
N VAL A 77 -5.95 -0.75 8.36
CA VAL A 77 -6.66 0.43 7.85
C VAL A 77 -6.15 1.71 8.52
N GLU A 78 -5.91 1.69 9.83
CA GLU A 78 -5.34 2.83 10.56
C GLU A 78 -3.94 3.20 10.04
N LEU A 79 -3.07 2.20 9.85
CA LEU A 79 -1.73 2.39 9.28
C LEU A 79 -1.80 3.03 7.88
N LEU A 80 -2.62 2.48 6.98
CA LEU A 80 -2.73 3.00 5.61
C LEU A 80 -3.29 4.42 5.60
N ARG A 81 -4.28 4.75 6.45
CA ARG A 81 -4.82 6.11 6.57
C ARG A 81 -3.78 7.09 7.10
N LYS A 82 -3.02 6.68 8.13
CA LYS A 82 -1.94 7.50 8.68
C LYS A 82 -0.89 7.82 7.62
N GLN A 83 -0.40 6.79 6.92
CA GLN A 83 0.59 6.98 5.86
C GLN A 83 0.03 7.73 4.65
N TRP A 84 -1.27 7.61 4.38
CA TRP A 84 -1.94 8.43 3.37
C TRP A 84 -1.92 9.91 3.76
N GLU A 85 -2.18 10.28 5.02
CA GLU A 85 -2.08 11.68 5.47
C GLU A 85 -0.63 12.21 5.45
N GLU A 86 0.36 11.36 5.75
CA GLU A 86 1.79 11.71 5.70
C GLU A 86 2.33 11.92 4.28
N ALA A 87 1.66 11.37 3.26
CA ALA A 87 2.09 11.40 1.87
C ALA A 87 1.89 12.76 1.19
#